data_AF-A0A9X9PZ76-F1
#
_entry.id   AF-A0A9X9PZ76-F1
#
_cell.length_a   1.000
_cell.length_b   1.000
_cell.length_c   1.000
_cell.angle_alpha   90.00
_cell.angle_beta   90.00
_cell.angle_gamma   90.00
#
_symmetry.space_group_name_H-M   'P 1'
#
loop_
_entity.id
_entity.type
_entity.pdbx_description
1 polymer ?
#
loop_
_entity_poly.entity_id
_entity_poly.type
_entity_poly.pdbx_seq_one_letter_code
_entity_poly.pdbx_strand_id
1 'polypeptide(L)' 'MRGAFGKPQGTVARVHIGLVIMSIRTKLQNKQHVIEALCRTKFKFPGHQKIHISKKWGFTKFNQMNLRHGG' A
#
# COMPACT_ATOMS: atom_id res chain seq x y z
N MET A 1 -33.74 -4.82 22.31
CA MET A 1 -32.85 -5.74 23.05
C MET A 1 -32.17 -4.95 24.17
N ARG A 2 -32.41 -5.29 25.44
CA ARG A 2 -31.86 -4.55 26.59
C ARG A 2 -30.43 -5.06 26.88
N GLY A 3 -29.46 -4.16 27.07
CA GLY A 3 -28.08 -4.53 27.44
C GLY A 3 -27.14 -4.95 26.29
N ALA A 4 -27.38 -4.48 25.06
CA ALA A 4 -26.66 -4.94 23.86
C ALA A 4 -25.35 -4.20 23.54
N PHE A 5 -24.74 -3.47 24.48
CA PHE A 5 -23.45 -2.84 24.25
C PHE A 5 -22.34 -3.90 24.26
N GLY A 6 -21.61 -4.02 23.14
CA GLY A 6 -20.60 -5.05 22.94
C GLY A 6 -19.34 -4.84 23.76
N LYS A 7 -18.67 -5.94 24.11
CA LYS A 7 -17.27 -5.92 24.57
C LYS A 7 -16.34 -5.71 23.36
N PRO A 8 -15.14 -5.13 23.55
CA PRO A 8 -14.18 -4.98 22.46
C PRO A 8 -13.79 -6.34 21.86
N GLN A 9 -13.90 -6.49 20.54
CA GLN A 9 -13.48 -7.69 19.80
C GLN A 9 -12.58 -7.27 18.63
N GLY A 10 -11.27 -7.39 18.84
CA GLY A 10 -10.26 -7.07 17.84
C GLY A 10 -10.06 -5.57 17.57
N THR A 11 -9.18 -5.28 16.62
CA THR A 11 -8.90 -3.92 16.14
C THR A 11 -9.11 -3.86 14.63
N VAL A 12 -9.31 -2.65 14.11
CA VAL A 12 -9.53 -2.42 12.69
C VAL A 12 -8.82 -1.15 12.23
N ALA A 13 -8.26 -1.17 11.03
CA ALA A 13 -7.74 0.02 10.36
C ALA A 13 -8.84 0.65 9.48
N ARG A 14 -9.13 1.94 9.68
CA ARG A 14 -10.04 2.69 8.79
C ARG A 14 -9.27 3.17 7.57
N VAL A 15 -9.74 2.80 6.38
CA VAL A 15 -9.08 3.12 5.10
C VAL A 15 -10.03 3.93 4.23
N HIS A 16 -9.54 5.04 3.69
CA HIS A 16 -10.28 5.90 2.75
C HIS A 16 -9.88 5.59 1.31
N ILE A 17 -10.71 6.01 0.35
CA ILE A 17 -10.42 5.88 -1.08
C ILE A 17 -9.13 6.67 -1.40
N GLY A 18 -8.19 6.01 -2.08
CA GLY A 18 -6.90 6.60 -2.44
C GLY A 18 -5.82 6.48 -1.36
N LEU A 19 -6.14 5.98 -0.16
CA LEU A 19 -5.14 5.70 0.87
C LEU A 19 -4.29 4.49 0.46
N VAL A 20 -2.97 4.61 0.60
CA VAL A 20 -2.03 3.51 0.35
C VAL A 20 -2.00 2.58 1.56
N ILE A 21 -2.43 1.33 1.37
CA ILE A 21 -2.44 0.30 2.42
C ILE A 21 -1.06 -0.32 2.59
N MET A 22 -0.40 -0.67 1.48
CA MET A 22 0.90 -1.33 1.46
C MET A 22 1.79 -0.68 0.39
N SER A 23 3.06 -0.47 0.72
CA SER A 23 4.05 0.08 -0.20
C SER A 23 5.35 -0.72 -0.11
N ILE A 24 5.97 -1.00 -1.26
CA ILE A 24 7.18 -1.82 -1.35
C ILE A 24 8.21 -1.06 -2.19
N ARG A 25 9.45 -0.99 -1.70
CA ARG A 25 10.60 -0.45 -2.44
C ARG A 25 11.54 -1.61 -2.79
N THR A 26 11.86 -1.76 -4.07
CA THR A 26 12.82 -2.77 -4.55
C THR A 26 13.74 -2.19 -5.61
N LYS A 27 14.77 -2.96 -5.99
CA LYS A 27 15.53 -2.73 -7.22
C LYS A 27 14.62 -2.93 -8.43
N LEU A 28 14.97 -2.29 -9.56
CA LEU A 28 14.19 -2.34 -10.80
C LEU A 28 14.03 -3.77 -11.35
N GLN A 29 15.04 -4.61 -11.15
CA GLN A 29 15.07 -6.02 -11.54
C GLN A 29 13.89 -6.83 -10.96
N ASN A 30 13.44 -6.50 -9.74
CA ASN A 30 12.42 -7.28 -9.03
C ASN A 30 10.99 -6.77 -9.28
N LYS A 31 10.81 -5.82 -10.21
CA LYS A 31 9.53 -5.13 -10.45
C LYS A 31 8.38 -6.11 -10.72
N GLN A 32 8.59 -7.10 -11.59
CA GLN A 32 7.53 -8.05 -11.96
C GLN A 32 7.11 -8.92 -10.78
N HIS A 33 8.08 -9.42 -10.01
CA HIS A 33 7.81 -10.22 -8.81
C HIS A 33 7.00 -9.45 -7.76
N VAL A 34 7.26 -8.16 -7.59
CA VAL A 34 6.51 -7.31 -6.64
C VAL A 34 5.07 -7.08 -7.12
N ILE A 35 4.86 -6.87 -8.42
CA ILE A 35 3.50 -6.71 -8.96
C ILE A 35 2.69 -7.99 -8.72
N GLU A 36 3.29 -9.17 -8.96
CA GLU A 36 2.62 -10.44 -8.71
C GLU A 36 2.33 -10.66 -7.22
N ALA A 37 3.29 -10.33 -6.34
CA ALA A 37 3.09 -10.41 -4.90
C ALA A 37 1.89 -9.55 -4.47
N LEU A 38 1.81 -8.30 -4.92
CA LEU A 38 0.68 -7.41 -4.61
C LEU A 38 -0.65 -7.90 -5.23
N CYS A 39 -0.61 -8.52 -6.41
CA CYS A 39 -1.77 -9.18 -7.01
C CYS A 39 -2.29 -10.33 -6.15
N ARG A 40 -1.41 -11.09 -5.49
CA ARG A 40 -1.81 -12.15 -4.55
C ARG A 40 -2.29 -11.57 -3.23
N THR A 41 -1.63 -10.54 -2.71
CA THR A 41 -1.98 -9.89 -1.45
C THR A 41 -3.35 -9.22 -1.50
N LYS A 42 -3.75 -8.61 -2.63
CA LYS A 42 -5.06 -7.92 -2.70
C LYS A 42 -6.24 -8.85 -2.42
N PHE A 43 -6.14 -10.15 -2.72
CA PHE A 43 -7.19 -11.13 -2.42
C PHE A 43 -7.40 -11.37 -0.92
N LYS A 44 -6.47 -10.92 -0.06
CA LYS A 44 -6.59 -10.99 1.40
C LYS A 44 -7.28 -9.75 1.98
N PHE A 45 -7.48 -8.71 1.18
CA PHE A 45 -8.18 -7.50 1.60
C PHE A 45 -9.59 -7.47 0.97
N PRO A 46 -10.61 -7.01 1.71
CA PRO A 46 -11.95 -6.88 1.16
C PRO A 46 -12.01 -5.72 0.15
N GLY A 47 -12.84 -5.86 -0.89
CA GLY A 47 -13.10 -4.82 -1.89
C GLY A 47 -12.16 -4.85 -3.10
N HIS A 48 -12.03 -3.71 -3.79
CA HIS A 48 -11.20 -3.58 -4.99
C HIS A 48 -9.97 -2.70 -4.74
N GLN A 49 -8.78 -3.29 -4.82
CA GLN A 49 -7.50 -2.61 -4.63
C GLN A 49 -6.76 -2.47 -5.95
N LYS A 50 -6.21 -1.28 -6.18
CA LYS A 50 -5.40 -0.95 -7.36
C LYS A 50 -3.91 -0.99 -7.00
N ILE A 51 -3.11 -1.57 -7.87
CA ILE A 51 -1.64 -1.54 -7.78
C ILE A 51 -1.15 -0.32 -8.55
N HIS A 52 -0.31 0.50 -7.92
CA HIS A 52 0.24 1.71 -8.51
C HIS A 52 1.77 1.71 -8.41
N ILE A 53 2.45 2.09 -9.50
CA ILE A 53 3.90 2.28 -9.53
C ILE A 53 4.18 3.76 -9.32
N SER A 54 4.82 4.09 -8.19
CA SER A 54 5.20 5.46 -7.85
C SER A 54 6.30 5.99 -8.78
N LYS A 55 6.24 7.29 -9.10
CA LYS A 55 7.32 8.04 -9.79
C LYS A 55 8.42 8.53 -8.83
N LYS A 56 8.19 8.40 -7.52
CA LYS A 56 9.13 8.81 -6.47
C LYS A 56 10.25 7.79 -6.32
N TRP A 57 11.39 8.24 -5.82
CA TRP A 57 12.50 7.36 -5.47
C TRP A 57 12.18 6.62 -4.16
N GLY A 58 11.51 5.48 -4.27
CA GLY A 58 11.11 4.67 -3.11
C GLY A 58 10.21 5.45 -2.16
N PHE A 59 10.58 5.47 -0.87
CA PHE A 59 9.82 6.13 0.20
C PHE A 59 10.25 7.58 0.45
N THR A 60 10.91 8.22 -0.53
CA THR A 60 11.30 9.63 -0.45
C THR A 60 10.26 10.54 -1.08
N LYS A 61 10.38 11.85 -0.84
CA LYS A 61 9.53 12.86 -1.49
C LYS A 61 10.01 13.20 -2.90
N PHE A 62 11.24 12.83 -3.27
CA PHE A 62 11.86 13.20 -4.52
C PHE A 62 11.47 12.25 -5.65
N ASN A 63 11.37 12.81 -6.87
CA ASN A 63 11.24 12.00 -8.07
C ASN A 63 12.59 11.41 -8.47
N GLN A 64 12.55 10.27 -9.15
CA GLN A 64 13.75 9.57 -9.61
C GLN A 64 14.65 10.43 -10.53
N MET A 65 14.06 11.39 -11.25
CA MET A 65 14.79 12.36 -12.07
C MET A 65 15.49 13.43 -11.22
N ASN A 66 14.78 14.00 -10.22
CA ASN A 66 15.31 15.08 -9.38
C ASN A 66 16.45 14.60 -8.48
N LEU A 67 16.43 13.34 -8.05
CA LEU A 67 17.47 12.78 -7.19
C LEU A 67 18.85 12.67 -7.88
N ARG A 68 18.88 12.63 -9.22
CA ARG A 68 20.12 12.50 -10.00
C ARG A 68 20.78 13.85 -10.32
N HIS A 69 20.05 14.96 -10.18
CA HIS A 69 20.51 16.30 -10.57
C HIS A 69 20.70 17.25 -9.37
N GLY A 70 20.61 16.72 -8.14
CA GLY A 70 20.79 17.47 -6.90
C GLY A 70 22.15 17.23 -6.26
N GLY A 71 23.22 17.27 -7.05
CA GLY A 71 24.62 17.23 -6.61
C GLY A 71 25.36 18.44 -7.14
#